data_AF-A0A7U3VU83-F1
#
_entry.id   AF-A0A7U3VU83-F1
#
_cell.length_a   1.000
_cell.length_b   1.000
_cell.length_c   1.000
_cell.angle_alpha   90.00
_cell.angle_beta   90.00
_cell.angle_gamma   90.00
#
_symmetry.space_group_name_H-M   'P 1'
#
loop_
_entity.id
_entity.type
_entity.pdbx_description
1 polymer ?
#
loop_
_entity_poly.entity_id
_entity_poly.type
_entity_poly.pdbx_seq_one_letter_code
_entity_poly.pdbx_strand_id
1 'polypeptide(L)'
;MTAARQAEHVAPAALESVRTRSFSMPDSLYARLRAAVWHTMQRSDGYYNLSQLVCEAVDAEVSYLETRYNRGRPFPVVGRLPSGPSPQGAVRGAQIRAERRAQARAVVDAATKKPPTEGRKGGKR
;
A
#
# COMPACT_ATOMS: atom_id res chain seq x y z
N MET A 1 -44.84 -9.82 20.51
CA MET A 1 -43.68 -8.94 20.72
C MET A 1 -42.42 -9.67 20.27
N THR A 2 -41.94 -9.41 19.05
CA THR A 2 -40.52 -9.68 18.70
C THR A 2 -40.13 -8.65 17.65
N ALA A 3 -39.23 -7.76 18.04
CA ALA A 3 -38.85 -6.57 17.29
C ALA A 3 -38.25 -6.92 15.93
N ALA A 4 -38.76 -6.27 14.89
CA ALA A 4 -38.12 -6.19 13.60
C ALA A 4 -36.71 -5.62 13.80
N ARG A 5 -35.70 -6.44 13.53
CA ARG A 5 -34.31 -6.01 13.43
C ARG A 5 -34.25 -5.09 12.21
N GLN A 6 -34.37 -3.79 12.46
CA GLN A 6 -34.07 -2.76 11.49
C GLN A 6 -32.61 -2.97 11.11
N ALA A 7 -32.40 -3.55 9.92
CA ALA A 7 -31.17 -3.32 9.20
C ALA A 7 -31.20 -1.82 8.88
N GLU A 8 -30.50 -1.04 9.69
CA GLU A 8 -30.13 0.33 9.36
C GLU A 8 -29.27 0.24 8.10
N HIS A 9 -29.96 0.22 6.97
CA HIS A 9 -29.42 0.55 5.67
C HIS A 9 -28.99 2.00 5.80
N VAL A 10 -27.72 2.21 6.16
CA VAL A 10 -27.08 3.53 6.17
C VAL A 10 -27.36 4.11 4.79
N ALA A 11 -28.19 5.15 4.76
CA ALA A 11 -28.58 5.84 3.54
C ALA A 11 -27.33 6.10 2.70
N PRO A 12 -27.37 5.91 1.36
CA PRO A 12 -26.19 6.15 0.53
C PRO A 12 -25.77 7.59 0.77
N ALA A 13 -24.61 7.75 1.39
CA ALA A 13 -23.97 9.04 1.59
C ALA A 13 -24.07 9.79 0.25
N ALA A 14 -24.68 10.97 0.30
CA ALA A 14 -24.93 11.82 -0.85
C ALA A 14 -23.77 11.74 -1.84
N LEU A 15 -24.04 11.26 -3.07
CA LEU A 15 -23.11 11.05 -4.18
C LEU A 15 -21.82 11.88 -4.03
N GLU A 16 -20.83 11.33 -3.31
CA GLU A 16 -19.59 12.05 -3.11
C GLU A 16 -18.93 12.20 -4.47
N SER A 17 -18.63 13.44 -4.86
CA SER A 17 -18.01 13.67 -6.16
C SER A 17 -16.61 13.03 -6.14
N VAL A 18 -16.45 11.92 -6.85
CA VAL A 18 -15.15 11.25 -6.98
C VAL A 18 -14.23 12.16 -7.78
N ARG A 19 -13.07 12.47 -7.22
CA ARG A 19 -12.04 13.29 -7.87
C ARG A 19 -10.73 12.54 -7.90
N THR A 20 -10.05 12.58 -9.04
CA THR A 20 -8.71 12.01 -9.17
C THR A 20 -7.73 12.72 -8.24
N ARG A 21 -6.89 11.93 -7.57
CA ARG A 21 -5.75 12.35 -6.77
C ARG A 21 -4.56 11.47 -7.14
N SER A 22 -3.37 12.05 -7.16
CA SER A 22 -2.15 11.34 -7.55
C SER A 22 -1.16 11.32 -6.39
N PHE A 23 -0.61 10.14 -6.12
CA PHE A 23 0.42 9.92 -5.11
C PHE A 23 1.60 9.17 -5.73
N SER A 24 2.80 9.38 -5.19
CA SER A 24 3.98 8.62 -5.61
C SER A 24 4.06 7.30 -4.84
N MET A 25 4.35 6.21 -5.54
CA MET A 25 4.54 4.88 -4.94
C MET A 25 5.73 4.15 -5.59
N PRO A 26 6.34 3.16 -4.93
CA PRO A 26 7.36 2.32 -5.56
C PRO A 26 6.79 1.57 -6.78
N ASP A 27 7.55 1.53 -7.86
CA ASP A 27 7.14 0.86 -9.11
C ASP A 27 6.83 -0.63 -8.90
N SER A 28 7.66 -1.32 -8.10
CA SER A 28 7.43 -2.73 -7.74
C SER A 28 6.11 -2.96 -7.00
N LEU A 29 5.67 -2.01 -6.18
CA LEU A 29 4.38 -2.08 -5.50
C LEU A 29 3.23 -1.86 -6.50
N TYR A 30 3.40 -0.90 -7.42
CA TYR A 30 2.40 -0.65 -8.46
C TYR A 30 2.22 -1.85 -9.39
N ALA A 31 3.31 -2.50 -9.80
CA ALA A 31 3.28 -3.72 -10.61
C ALA A 31 2.51 -4.85 -9.90
N ARG A 32 2.78 -5.06 -8.60
CA ARG A 32 2.05 -6.06 -7.78
C ARG A 32 0.58 -5.72 -7.63
N LEU A 33 0.25 -4.44 -7.43
CA LEU A 33 -1.13 -3.97 -7.32
C LEU A 33 -1.91 -4.26 -8.61
N ARG A 34 -1.33 -3.96 -9.78
CA ARG A 34 -1.92 -4.29 -11.09
C ARG A 34 -2.12 -5.79 -11.28
N ALA A 35 -1.12 -6.59 -10.93
CA ALA A 35 -1.22 -8.05 -11.04
C ALA A 35 -2.33 -8.60 -10.12
N ALA A 36 -2.43 -8.11 -8.89
CA ALA A 36 -3.46 -8.54 -7.94
C ALA A 36 -4.87 -8.29 -8.50
N VAL A 37 -5.15 -7.08 -8.98
CA VAL A 37 -6.45 -6.76 -9.61
C VAL A 37 -6.67 -7.62 -10.85
N TRP A 38 -5.65 -7.73 -11.72
CA TRP A 38 -5.76 -8.52 -12.94
C TRP A 38 -6.21 -9.97 -12.69
N HIS A 39 -5.61 -10.63 -11.70
CA HIS A 39 -5.90 -12.02 -11.38
C HIS A 39 -7.15 -12.23 -10.51
N THR A 40 -7.75 -11.17 -9.98
CA THR A 40 -8.91 -11.27 -9.07
C THR A 40 -10.17 -10.56 -9.58
N MET A 41 -10.10 -9.73 -10.63
CA MET A 41 -11.21 -8.86 -11.02
C MET A 41 -12.51 -9.56 -11.45
N GLN A 42 -12.46 -10.84 -11.82
CA GLN A 42 -13.64 -11.62 -12.17
C GLN A 42 -14.20 -12.43 -11.00
N ARG A 43 -13.50 -12.44 -9.87
CA ARG A 43 -13.93 -13.17 -8.68
C ARG A 43 -14.91 -12.32 -7.87
N SER A 44 -15.89 -12.98 -7.25
CA SER A 44 -16.86 -12.31 -6.37
C SER A 44 -16.23 -11.71 -5.10
N ASP A 45 -15.10 -12.26 -4.66
CA ASP A 45 -14.30 -11.79 -3.52
C ASP A 45 -13.09 -10.92 -3.95
N GLY A 46 -13.01 -10.56 -5.23
CA GLY A 46 -11.94 -9.77 -5.80
C GLY A 46 -12.28 -8.30 -6.02
N TYR A 47 -11.31 -7.55 -6.54
CA TYR A 47 -11.45 -6.12 -6.85
C TYR A 47 -11.64 -5.90 -8.33
N TYR A 48 -12.69 -5.18 -8.73
CA TYR A 48 -13.00 -4.96 -10.15
C TYR A 48 -12.07 -3.93 -10.82
N ASN A 49 -11.42 -3.05 -10.05
CA ASN A 49 -10.37 -2.16 -10.55
C ASN A 49 -9.38 -1.69 -9.46
N LEU A 50 -8.33 -0.98 -9.90
CA LEU A 50 -7.28 -0.42 -9.03
C LEU A 50 -7.81 0.60 -8.01
N SER A 51 -8.77 1.45 -8.43
CA SER A 51 -9.30 2.50 -7.57
C SER A 51 -10.07 1.90 -6.39
N GLN A 52 -10.90 0.88 -6.65
CA GLN A 52 -11.64 0.19 -5.60
C GLN A 52 -10.68 -0.44 -4.58
N LEU A 53 -9.67 -1.18 -5.05
CA LEU A 53 -8.67 -1.80 -4.17
C LEU A 53 -7.98 -0.75 -3.30
N VAL A 54 -7.50 0.34 -3.90
CA VAL A 54 -6.80 1.40 -3.16
C VAL A 54 -7.75 2.11 -2.18
N CYS A 55 -8.98 2.42 -2.57
CA CYS A 55 -9.95 3.06 -1.69
C CYS A 55 -10.26 2.18 -0.47
N GLU A 56 -10.58 0.90 -0.65
CA GLU A 56 -10.89 -0.01 0.46
C GLU A 56 -9.67 -0.23 1.38
N ALA A 57 -8.47 -0.38 0.80
CA ALA A 57 -7.25 -0.53 1.59
C ALA A 57 -6.93 0.73 2.41
N VAL A 58 -7.15 1.92 1.84
CA VAL A 58 -6.94 3.19 2.53
C VAL A 58 -8.01 3.41 3.60
N ASP A 59 -9.27 3.11 3.30
CA ASP A 59 -10.39 3.26 4.24
C ASP A 59 -10.22 2.37 5.47
N ALA A 60 -9.80 1.12 5.27
CA ALA A 60 -9.48 0.19 6.35
C ALA A 60 -8.35 0.72 7.25
N GLU A 61 -7.28 1.27 6.66
CA GLU A 61 -6.16 1.82 7.41
C GLU A 61 -6.57 3.11 8.16
N VAL A 62 -7.34 4.01 7.53
CA VAL A 62 -7.86 5.22 8.19
C VAL A 62 -8.74 4.85 9.37
N SER A 63 -9.67 3.91 9.19
CA SER A 63 -10.54 3.40 10.25
C SER A 63 -9.74 2.80 11.41
N TYR A 64 -8.66 2.07 11.10
CA TYR A 64 -7.74 1.55 12.12
C TYR A 64 -7.04 2.68 12.89
N LEU A 65 -6.54 3.71 12.20
CA LEU A 65 -5.89 4.86 12.83
C LEU A 65 -6.86 5.67 13.70
N GLU A 66 -8.10 5.86 13.26
CA GLU A 66 -9.16 6.52 14.03
C GLU A 66 -9.51 5.73 15.30
N THR A 67 -9.59 4.41 15.18
CA THR A 67 -9.78 3.52 16.33
C THR A 67 -8.61 3.64 17.31
N ARG A 68 -7.38 3.56 16.80
CA ARG A 68 -6.18 3.52 17.64
C ARG A 68 -5.80 4.85 18.27
N TYR A 69 -6.00 5.95 17.55
CA TYR A 69 -5.49 7.28 17.94
C TYR A 69 -6.58 8.32 18.17
N ASN A 70 -7.84 8.03 17.84
CA ASN A 70 -8.96 8.96 18.00
C ASN A 70 -10.22 8.34 18.63
N ARG A 71 -10.05 7.29 19.45
CA ARG A 71 -11.14 6.64 20.20
C ARG A 71 -12.29 6.14 19.31
N GLY A 72 -11.97 5.70 18.09
CA GLY A 72 -12.95 5.22 17.12
C GLY A 72 -13.82 6.32 16.51
N ARG A 73 -13.42 7.60 16.67
CA ARG A 73 -14.09 8.73 16.04
C ARG A 73 -13.32 9.19 14.81
N PRO A 74 -13.99 9.74 13.79
CA PRO A 74 -13.31 10.35 12.66
C PRO A 74 -12.35 11.46 13.06
N PHE A 75 -11.20 11.56 12.40
CA PHE A 75 -10.30 12.69 12.62
C PHE A 75 -10.97 14.02 12.20
N PRO A 76 -10.69 15.14 12.89
CA PRO A 76 -11.19 16.43 12.47
C PRO A 76 -10.64 16.80 11.08
N VAL A 77 -11.49 17.43 10.25
CA VAL A 77 -11.08 17.87 8.92
C VAL A 77 -9.94 18.87 9.02
N VAL A 78 -8.83 18.55 8.35
CA VAL A 78 -7.69 19.45 8.22
C VAL A 78 -7.75 20.18 6.89
N GLY A 79 -7.43 21.47 6.89
CA GLY A 79 -7.30 22.25 5.66
C GLY A 79 -6.07 21.83 4.85
N ARG A 80 -4.99 22.59 4.96
CA ARG A 80 -3.73 22.26 4.28
C ARG A 80 -2.86 21.42 5.21
N LEU A 81 -2.46 20.21 4.78
CA LEU A 81 -1.37 19.50 5.43
C LEU A 81 -0.08 20.34 5.31
N PRO A 82 0.72 20.47 6.37
CA PRO A 82 2.01 21.13 6.29
C PRO A 82 2.83 20.56 5.13
N SER A 83 3.40 21.46 4.32
CA SER A 83 4.29 21.06 3.23
C SER A 83 5.58 20.54 3.83
N GLY A 84 5.90 19.28 3.54
CA GLY A 84 7.10 18.64 4.05
C GLY A 84 6.90 18.05 5.46
N PRO A 85 7.80 17.16 5.84
CA PRO A 85 7.69 16.49 7.13
C PRO A 85 7.98 17.46 8.29
N SER A 86 7.38 17.20 9.45
CA SER A 86 7.84 17.81 10.71
C SER A 86 9.34 17.52 10.92
N PRO A 87 10.06 18.23 11.81
CA PRO A 87 11.47 17.95 12.06
C PRO A 87 11.76 16.47 12.36
N GLN A 88 10.90 15.84 13.17
CA GLN A 88 10.95 14.40 13.45
C GLN A 88 10.63 13.55 12.22
N GLY A 89 9.63 13.95 11.43
CA GLY A 89 9.31 13.30 10.15
C GLY A 89 10.44 13.40 9.12
N ALA A 90 11.25 14.47 9.15
CA ALA A 90 12.35 14.69 8.23
C ALA A 90 13.48 13.70 8.52
N VAL A 91 13.82 13.53 9.80
CA VAL A 91 14.78 12.52 10.29
C VAL A 91 14.31 11.12 9.92
N ARG A 92 13.06 10.78 10.25
CA ARG A 92 12.47 9.48 9.92
C ARG A 92 12.46 9.22 8.40
N GLY A 93 12.09 10.23 7.61
CA GLY A 93 12.10 10.16 6.16
C GLY A 93 13.50 9.99 5.57
N ALA A 94 14.52 10.62 6.17
CA ALA A 94 15.91 10.42 5.79
C ALA A 94 16.39 8.99 6.09
N GLN A 95 16.01 8.43 7.25
CA GLN A 95 16.28 7.05 7.64
C GLN A 95 15.68 6.06 6.64
N ILE A 96 14.38 6.18 6.34
CA ILE A 96 13.69 5.31 5.36
C ILE A 96 14.37 5.37 3.99
N ARG A 97 14.77 6.58 3.54
CA ARG A 97 15.50 6.72 2.26
C ARG A 97 16.89 6.08 2.31
N ALA A 98 17.61 6.18 3.43
CA ALA A 98 18.90 5.54 3.60
C ALA A 98 18.78 4.02 3.57
N GLU A 99 17.79 3.45 4.25
CA GLU A 99 17.48 2.02 4.24
C GLU A 99 17.15 1.52 2.83
N ARG A 100 16.30 2.24 2.10
CA ARG A 100 15.97 1.90 0.70
C ARG A 100 17.21 1.90 -0.20
N ARG A 101 18.12 2.87 -0.02
CA ARG A 101 19.40 2.89 -0.77
C ARG A 101 20.29 1.71 -0.41
N ALA A 102 20.38 1.35 0.87
CA ALA A 102 21.15 0.21 1.33
C ALA A 102 20.59 -1.11 0.75
N GLN A 103 19.28 -1.30 0.77
CA GLN A 103 18.61 -2.46 0.16
C GLN A 103 18.86 -2.51 -1.35
N ALA A 104 18.72 -1.39 -2.05
CA ALA A 104 18.99 -1.33 -3.49
C ALA A 104 20.45 -1.69 -3.82
N ARG A 105 21.42 -1.19 -3.03
CA ARG A 105 22.84 -1.54 -3.20
C ARG A 105 23.11 -3.02 -2.97
N ALA A 106 22.53 -3.60 -1.92
CA ALA A 106 22.69 -5.03 -1.63
C ALA A 106 22.15 -5.92 -2.77
N VAL A 107 21.04 -5.53 -3.40
CA VAL A 107 20.51 -6.24 -4.58
C VAL A 107 21.47 -6.17 -5.76
N VAL A 108 22.07 -5.00 -6.02
CA VAL A 108 23.07 -4.84 -7.10
C VAL A 108 24.33 -5.66 -6.82
N ASP A 109 24.85 -5.61 -5.60
CA ASP A 109 26.04 -6.37 -5.20
C ASP A 109 25.79 -7.89 -5.32
N ALA A 110 24.60 -8.36 -4.93
CA ALA A 110 24.20 -9.77 -5.08
C ALA A 110 24.09 -10.19 -6.55
N ALA A 111 23.57 -9.34 -7.43
CA ALA A 111 23.48 -9.61 -8.86
C ALA A 111 24.85 -9.63 -9.57
N THR A 112 25.86 -8.94 -9.03
CA THR A 112 27.20 -8.84 -9.63
C THR A 112 28.11 -10.02 -9.25
N LYS A 113 27.76 -10.78 -8.21
CA LYS A 113 28.52 -11.97 -7.79
C LYS A 113 28.18 -13.18 -8.68
N LYS A 114 28.98 -13.41 -9.73
CA LYS A 114 28.90 -14.60 -10.61
C LYS A 114 29.01 -15.89 -9.77
N PRO A 115 28.19 -16.94 -10.00
CA PRO A 115 28.29 -18.19 -9.25
C PRO A 115 29.67 -18.83 -9.48
N PRO A 116 30.23 -19.55 -8.48
CA PRO A 116 31.50 -20.23 -8.64
C PRO A 116 31.36 -21.24 -9.77
N THR A 117 32.15 -21.06 -10.82
CA THR A 117 32.30 -22.04 -11.91
C THR A 117 32.73 -23.38 -11.32
N GLU A 118 31.81 -24.34 -11.24
CA GLU A 118 32.12 -25.73 -10.97
C GLU A 118 33.14 -26.22 -12.00
N GLY A 119 34.30 -26.63 -11.50
CA GLY A 119 35.43 -27.08 -12.30
C GLY A 119 35.06 -28.31 -13.12
N ARG A 120 35.07 -28.14 -14.45
CA ARG A 120 35.05 -29.24 -15.41
C ARG A 120 36.34 -30.06 -15.26
N LYS A 121 36.35 -31.08 -14.39
CA LYS A 121 37.38 -32.12 -14.40
C LYS A 121 37.20 -32.97 -15.65
N GLY A 122 37.91 -32.59 -16.72
CA GLY A 122 38.07 -33.41 -17.91
C GLY A 122 38.83 -34.70 -17.57
N GLY A 123 38.17 -35.84 -17.73
CA GLY A 123 38.79 -37.16 -17.69
C GLY A 123 39.80 -37.31 -18.82
N LYS A 124 41.04 -37.65 -18.48
CA LYS A 124 42.08 -38.10 -19.40
C LYS A 124 41.68 -39.47 -19.96
N ARG A 125 41.73 -39.59 -21.28
CA ARG A 125 41.84 -40.86 -22.01
C ARG A 125 43.30 -41.28 -22.06
#